data_AF-A0A0D3H379-F1
#
_entry.id   AF-A0A0D3H379-F1
#
_cell.length_a   1.000
_cell.length_b   1.000
_cell.length_c   1.000
_cell.angle_alpha   90.00
_cell.angle_beta   90.00
_cell.angle_gamma   90.00
#
_symmetry.space_group_name_H-M   'P 1'
#
loop_
_entity.id
_entity.type
_entity.pdbx_description
1 polymer ?
#
loop_
_entity_poly.entity_id
_entity_poly.type
_entity_poly.pdbx_seq_one_letter_code
_entity_poly.pdbx_strand_id
1 'polypeptide(L)'
;MAVAPARRRAFWSSPWAEESPRSPGPSADENKKKKPSSHHRLAAVMDAVADRKLPPELRGRANAVRSETDIINVVEQRIWHSMEEGHFENLPGKGKPLNLNSNPHADPAEDTLYRILSRNGCAPEWVELNKEIRGMIARWRSALRKAWANRSEDDHSTWHDDHRLLQEQIRQINDKVFRYNLIVPFGRQMFGLNWDKELDKLKQ
;
A
#
# COMPACT_ATOMS: atom_id res chain seq x y z
N MET A 1 -38.81 -46.68 -44.63
CA MET A 1 -38.09 -45.64 -45.38
C MET A 1 -36.86 -45.24 -44.59
N ALA A 2 -35.69 -45.16 -45.24
CA ALA A 2 -34.43 -44.84 -44.60
C ALA A 2 -33.65 -43.83 -45.44
N VAL A 3 -32.92 -42.92 -44.79
CA VAL A 3 -31.69 -42.31 -45.34
C VAL A 3 -30.70 -42.13 -44.18
N ALA A 4 -29.45 -42.48 -44.43
CA ALA A 4 -28.29 -42.33 -43.56
C ALA A 4 -27.33 -41.25 -44.14
N PRO A 5 -26.25 -40.84 -43.44
CA PRO A 5 -25.63 -39.52 -43.66
C PRO A 5 -24.29 -39.52 -44.44
N ALA A 6 -23.77 -38.29 -44.66
CA ALA A 6 -22.36 -37.86 -44.46
C ALA A 6 -21.45 -37.47 -45.67
N ARG A 7 -20.76 -36.33 -45.45
CA ARG A 7 -19.36 -35.94 -45.80
C ARG A 7 -18.94 -35.39 -47.20
N ARG A 8 -18.29 -34.21 -47.10
CA ARG A 8 -17.18 -33.65 -47.94
C ARG A 8 -17.58 -33.22 -49.37
N ARG A 9 -16.87 -32.33 -50.10
CA ARG A 9 -15.46 -31.86 -50.09
C ARG A 9 -15.36 -30.43 -50.70
N ALA A 10 -14.18 -29.79 -50.71
CA ALA A 10 -13.94 -28.46 -51.30
C ALA A 10 -13.22 -28.52 -52.68
N PHE A 11 -13.21 -27.42 -53.47
CA PHE A 11 -12.11 -26.84 -54.30
C PHE A 11 -12.63 -25.87 -55.42
N TRP A 12 -12.08 -24.64 -55.51
CA TRP A 12 -11.78 -23.82 -56.73
C TRP A 12 -12.94 -23.45 -57.73
N SER A 13 -12.86 -22.53 -58.73
CA SER A 13 -11.85 -21.53 -59.17
C SER A 13 -12.44 -20.35 -60.01
N SER A 14 -11.62 -19.31 -60.24
CA SER A 14 -11.38 -18.37 -61.40
C SER A 14 -12.20 -18.48 -62.73
N PRO A 15 -12.37 -17.41 -63.56
CA PRO A 15 -11.26 -16.68 -64.22
C PRO A 15 -11.38 -15.16 -64.50
N TRP A 16 -10.30 -14.61 -65.10
CA TRP A 16 -9.99 -13.20 -65.40
C TRP A 16 -10.57 -12.66 -66.72
N ALA A 17 -10.47 -11.34 -66.92
CA ALA A 17 -10.29 -10.70 -68.23
C ALA A 17 -9.29 -9.53 -68.13
N GLU A 18 -8.41 -9.36 -69.13
CA GLU A 18 -7.44 -8.27 -69.26
C GLU A 18 -7.94 -7.17 -70.21
N GLU A 19 -7.57 -5.92 -69.95
CA GLU A 19 -7.33 -4.92 -71.01
C GLU A 19 -6.35 -3.84 -70.51
N SER A 20 -5.63 -3.17 -71.42
CA SER A 20 -4.43 -2.37 -71.16
C SER A 20 -4.38 -1.15 -72.12
N PRO A 21 -3.38 -0.25 -72.09
CA PRO A 21 -3.00 0.69 -71.03
C PRO A 21 -3.06 2.18 -71.50
N ARG A 22 -2.99 3.17 -70.60
CA ARG A 22 -2.64 4.57 -70.94
C ARG A 22 -2.16 5.39 -69.73
N SER A 23 -0.97 5.99 -69.84
CA SER A 23 -0.44 7.03 -68.93
C SER A 23 -0.59 8.41 -69.61
N PRO A 24 -0.62 9.55 -68.87
CA PRO A 24 0.63 10.17 -68.42
C PRO A 24 0.57 10.99 -67.11
N GLY A 25 1.74 11.34 -66.54
CA GLY A 25 1.90 12.50 -65.64
C GLY A 25 2.63 12.22 -64.31
N PRO A 26 3.83 12.78 -64.08
CA PRO A 26 4.48 12.75 -62.78
C PRO A 26 4.07 13.97 -61.92
N SER A 27 3.35 13.75 -60.82
CA SER A 27 3.10 14.81 -59.82
C SER A 27 4.26 14.86 -58.81
N ALA A 28 4.92 16.02 -58.72
CA ALA A 28 6.06 16.23 -57.85
C ALA A 28 5.71 16.22 -56.34
N ASP A 29 6.74 15.97 -55.54
CA ASP A 29 6.91 16.27 -54.11
C ASP A 29 5.72 16.80 -53.28
N GLU A 30 5.30 16.01 -52.29
CA GLU A 30 4.91 16.54 -50.97
C GLU A 30 5.38 15.61 -49.83
N ASN A 31 6.69 15.52 -49.58
CA ASN A 31 7.20 14.94 -48.33
C ASN A 31 7.01 15.93 -47.15
N LYS A 32 5.75 16.27 -46.84
CA LYS A 32 5.38 17.12 -45.70
C LYS A 32 5.64 16.38 -44.38
N LYS A 33 6.87 16.50 -43.86
CA LYS A 33 7.24 16.16 -42.48
C LYS A 33 6.34 16.95 -41.52
N LYS A 34 5.23 16.34 -41.08
CA LYS A 34 4.34 16.89 -40.04
C LYS A 34 5.17 17.17 -38.78
N LYS A 35 5.08 18.39 -38.25
CA LYS A 35 5.78 18.76 -37.00
C LYS A 35 5.30 17.84 -35.87
N PRO A 36 6.20 17.34 -35.00
CA PRO A 36 5.83 16.41 -33.93
C PRO A 36 4.86 17.05 -32.94
N SER A 37 3.82 16.30 -32.56
CA SER A 37 2.80 16.71 -31.58
C SER A 37 3.42 17.11 -30.23
N SER A 38 2.73 17.97 -29.48
CA SER A 38 3.13 18.39 -28.13
C SER A 38 3.42 17.21 -27.21
N HIS A 39 2.58 16.18 -27.23
CA HIS A 39 2.78 14.93 -26.47
C HIS A 39 4.07 14.20 -26.86
N HIS A 40 4.41 14.15 -28.16
CA HIS A 40 5.65 13.52 -28.63
C HIS A 40 6.89 14.33 -28.20
N ARG A 41 6.77 15.65 -28.09
CA ARG A 41 7.85 16.50 -27.55
C ARG A 41 8.05 16.28 -26.05
N LEU A 42 6.97 16.15 -25.29
CA LEU A 42 7.03 15.85 -23.86
C LEU A 42 7.61 14.45 -23.60
N ALA A 43 7.18 13.43 -24.36
CA ALA A 43 7.72 12.07 -24.29
C ALA A 43 9.25 12.07 -24.55
N ALA A 44 9.69 12.66 -25.66
CA ALA A 44 11.12 12.73 -26.00
C ALA A 44 11.97 13.49 -24.94
N VAL A 45 11.40 14.49 -24.26
CA VAL A 45 12.07 15.17 -23.14
C VAL A 45 12.15 14.26 -21.91
N MET A 46 11.09 13.53 -21.57
CA MET A 46 11.10 12.56 -20.46
C MET A 46 12.10 11.43 -20.71
N ASP A 47 12.15 10.88 -21.93
CA ASP A 47 13.10 9.83 -22.33
C ASP A 47 14.55 10.33 -22.26
N ALA A 48 14.84 11.54 -22.74
CA ALA A 48 16.16 12.15 -22.66
C ALA A 48 16.60 12.44 -21.20
N VAL A 49 15.65 12.83 -20.33
CA VAL A 49 15.91 13.00 -18.89
C VAL A 49 16.16 11.66 -18.21
N ALA A 50 15.40 10.62 -18.56
CA ALA A 50 15.59 9.26 -18.05
C ALA A 50 16.95 8.66 -18.49
N ASP A 51 17.32 8.82 -19.76
CA ASP A 51 18.62 8.37 -20.27
C ASP A 51 19.78 9.08 -19.57
N ARG A 52 19.65 10.37 -19.26
CA ARG A 52 20.66 11.11 -18.46
C ARG A 52 20.79 10.60 -17.01
N LYS A 53 19.78 9.91 -16.45
CA LYS A 53 19.89 9.26 -15.14
C LYS A 53 20.64 7.93 -15.18
N LEU A 54 20.78 7.32 -16.37
CA LEU A 54 21.49 6.05 -16.51
C LEU A 54 23.01 6.19 -16.36
N PRO A 55 23.70 5.10 -15.98
CA PRO A 55 25.13 4.88 -16.23
C PRO A 55 25.53 5.30 -17.66
N PRO A 56 26.63 6.04 -17.91
CA PRO A 56 27.10 6.41 -19.24
C PRO A 56 27.20 5.24 -20.24
N GLU A 57 27.51 4.05 -19.73
CA GLU A 57 27.61 2.75 -20.42
C GLU A 57 26.25 2.27 -20.98
N LEU A 58 25.14 2.81 -20.47
CA LEU A 58 23.75 2.46 -20.86
C LEU A 58 23.01 3.61 -21.60
N ARG A 59 23.68 4.75 -21.85
CA ARG A 59 23.11 5.93 -22.51
C ARG A 59 23.05 5.80 -24.03
N GLY A 60 22.18 6.58 -24.67
CA GLY A 60 22.07 6.69 -26.13
C GLY A 60 21.47 5.47 -26.84
N ARG A 61 21.18 4.37 -26.12
CA ARG A 61 20.67 3.11 -26.67
C ARG A 61 19.14 3.08 -26.81
N ALA A 62 18.56 4.20 -27.26
CA ALA A 62 17.11 4.47 -27.20
C ALA A 62 16.20 3.44 -27.92
N ASN A 63 16.70 2.76 -28.95
CA ASN A 63 15.94 1.81 -29.77
C ASN A 63 16.30 0.34 -29.51
N ALA A 64 17.26 0.05 -28.63
CA ALA A 64 17.50 -1.32 -28.19
C ALA A 64 16.60 -1.60 -26.99
N VAL A 65 15.78 -2.65 -27.04
CA VAL A 65 15.16 -3.19 -25.83
C VAL A 65 16.30 -3.58 -24.89
N ARG A 66 16.49 -2.80 -23.82
CA ARG A 66 17.51 -3.09 -22.81
C ARG A 66 17.15 -4.43 -22.18
N SER A 67 17.94 -5.45 -22.47
CA SER A 67 17.82 -6.75 -21.80
C SER A 67 18.09 -6.54 -20.32
N GLU A 68 17.37 -7.28 -19.48
CA GLU A 68 17.61 -7.31 -18.03
C GLU A 68 19.07 -7.69 -17.73
N THR A 69 19.63 -8.61 -18.51
CA THR A 69 21.04 -9.02 -18.46
C THR A 69 22.04 -7.90 -18.79
N ASP A 70 21.78 -7.02 -19.76
CA ASP A 70 22.68 -5.89 -20.05
C ASP A 70 22.72 -4.90 -18.88
N ILE A 71 21.58 -4.69 -18.21
CA ILE A 71 21.49 -3.82 -17.03
C ILE A 71 22.23 -4.46 -15.85
N ILE A 72 21.99 -5.74 -15.57
CA ILE A 72 22.67 -6.49 -14.50
C ILE A 72 24.19 -6.45 -14.71
N ASN A 73 24.68 -6.73 -15.92
CA ASN A 73 26.12 -6.76 -16.21
C ASN A 73 26.81 -5.41 -15.91
N VAL A 74 26.19 -4.28 -16.27
CA VAL A 74 26.75 -2.94 -15.98
C VAL A 74 26.66 -2.62 -14.48
N VAL A 75 25.61 -3.06 -13.79
CA VAL A 75 25.48 -2.89 -12.33
C VAL A 75 26.56 -3.70 -11.60
N GLU A 76 26.74 -4.98 -11.94
CA GLU A 76 27.76 -5.85 -11.35
C GLU A 76 29.17 -5.30 -11.58
N GLN A 77 29.54 -4.91 -12.81
CA GLN A 77 30.84 -4.31 -13.10
C GLN A 77 31.13 -3.07 -12.25
N ARG A 78 30.11 -2.23 -12.01
CA ARG A 78 30.23 -1.03 -11.17
C ARG A 78 30.36 -1.37 -9.69
N ILE A 79 29.65 -2.40 -9.21
CA ILE A 79 29.78 -2.89 -7.83
C ILE A 79 31.20 -3.42 -7.61
N TRP A 80 31.71 -4.26 -8.52
CA TRP A 80 33.07 -4.79 -8.47
C TRP A 80 34.12 -3.69 -8.46
N HIS A 81 34.06 -2.74 -9.40
CA HIS A 81 35.00 -1.62 -9.43
C HIS A 81 34.93 -0.77 -8.15
N SER A 82 33.72 -0.55 -7.61
CA SER A 82 33.53 0.18 -6.35
C SER A 82 34.07 -0.58 -5.13
N MET A 83 34.15 -1.92 -5.19
CA MET A 83 34.82 -2.76 -4.18
C MET A 83 36.34 -2.69 -4.30
N GLU A 84 36.89 -2.77 -5.51
CA GLU A 84 38.34 -2.64 -5.78
C GLU A 84 38.88 -1.27 -5.36
N GLU A 85 38.15 -0.19 -5.69
CA GLU A 85 38.49 1.18 -5.29
C GLU A 85 38.22 1.47 -3.80
N GLY A 86 37.64 0.52 -3.04
CA GLY A 86 37.45 0.64 -1.60
C GLY A 86 36.35 1.62 -1.17
N HIS A 87 35.39 1.99 -2.02
CA HIS A 87 34.29 2.91 -1.62
C HIS A 87 33.45 2.37 -0.46
N PHE A 88 33.40 1.05 -0.29
CA PHE A 88 32.74 0.38 0.83
C PHE A 88 33.61 0.30 2.11
N GLU A 89 34.85 0.80 2.09
CA GLU A 89 35.76 0.81 3.25
C GLU A 89 35.35 1.88 4.27
N ASN A 90 35.11 3.10 3.81
CA ASN A 90 34.89 4.29 4.65
C ASN A 90 33.41 4.73 4.73
N LEU A 91 32.47 3.77 4.69
CA LEU A 91 31.04 4.09 4.80
C LEU A 91 30.68 4.67 6.20
N PRO A 92 29.85 5.72 6.26
CA PRO A 92 29.40 6.28 7.52
C PRO A 92 28.60 5.24 8.31
N GLY A 93 29.14 4.83 9.46
CA GLY A 93 28.52 3.82 10.33
C GLY A 93 29.02 2.38 10.12
N LYS A 94 29.98 2.10 9.21
CA LYS A 94 30.59 0.77 9.08
C LYS A 94 31.12 0.28 10.43
N GLY A 95 30.75 -0.94 10.81
CA GLY A 95 31.14 -1.57 12.08
C GLY A 95 30.51 -0.99 13.35
N LYS A 96 29.64 0.03 13.25
CA LYS A 96 28.91 0.59 14.40
C LYS A 96 27.53 -0.06 14.51
N PRO A 97 26.98 -0.27 15.73
CA PRO A 97 25.61 -0.75 15.88
C PRO A 97 24.62 0.26 15.27
N LEU A 98 23.60 -0.26 14.60
CA LEU A 98 22.58 0.56 13.95
C LEU A 98 21.81 1.38 14.98
N ASN A 99 21.67 2.68 14.74
CA ASN A 99 20.93 3.56 15.65
C ASN A 99 19.43 3.48 15.38
N LEU A 100 18.72 2.66 16.15
CA LEU A 100 17.28 2.45 16.05
C LEU A 100 16.44 3.57 16.70
N ASN A 101 17.06 4.62 17.27
CA ASN A 101 16.38 5.64 18.07
C ASN A 101 15.82 6.83 17.26
N SER A 102 15.95 6.82 15.94
CA SER A 102 15.43 7.88 15.07
C SER A 102 14.65 7.26 13.93
N ASN A 103 13.43 7.75 13.70
CA ASN A 103 12.63 7.32 12.57
C ASN A 103 12.81 8.35 11.42
N PRO A 104 13.51 8.01 10.33
CA PRO A 104 13.71 8.94 9.21
C PRO A 104 12.42 9.27 8.43
N HIS A 105 11.30 8.62 8.76
CA HIS A 105 9.98 8.87 8.19
C HIS A 105 9.00 9.55 9.16
N ALA A 106 9.43 9.86 10.40
CA ALA A 106 8.63 10.67 11.32
C ALA A 106 8.80 12.16 11.03
N ASP A 107 7.80 12.95 11.41
CA ASP A 107 7.95 14.41 11.43
C ASP A 107 9.04 14.81 12.46
N PRO A 108 9.93 15.78 12.17
CA PRO A 108 11.03 16.15 13.06
C PRO A 108 10.59 16.62 14.46
N ALA A 109 9.42 17.24 14.60
CA ALA A 109 8.87 17.62 15.91
C ALA A 109 8.32 16.39 16.65
N GLU A 110 7.64 15.49 15.94
CA GLU A 110 7.09 14.25 16.50
C GLU A 110 8.20 13.27 16.96
N ASP A 111 9.25 13.06 16.15
CA ASP A 111 10.46 12.28 16.51
C ASP A 111 11.14 12.87 17.76
N THR A 112 11.23 14.21 17.83
CA THR A 112 11.81 14.89 19.00
C THR A 112 10.95 14.71 20.25
N LEU A 113 9.63 14.81 20.16
CA LEU A 113 8.71 14.56 21.27
C LEU A 113 8.84 13.11 21.77
N TYR A 114 8.75 12.12 20.89
CA TYR A 114 8.86 10.71 21.27
C TYR A 114 10.25 10.36 21.84
N ARG A 115 11.32 10.95 21.32
CA ARG A 115 12.67 10.82 21.87
C ARG A 115 12.80 11.42 23.27
N ILE A 116 12.17 12.55 23.56
CA ILE A 116 12.16 13.15 24.91
C ILE A 116 11.37 12.27 25.87
N LEU A 117 10.17 11.82 25.48
CA LEU A 117 9.34 10.93 26.31
C LEU A 117 10.08 9.62 26.63
N SER A 118 10.62 8.96 25.61
CA SER A 118 11.38 7.71 25.76
C SER A 118 12.59 7.85 26.69
N ARG A 119 13.37 8.95 26.59
CA ARG A 119 14.50 9.23 27.48
C ARG A 119 14.10 9.40 28.95
N ASN A 120 12.88 9.86 29.23
CA ASN A 120 12.34 10.00 30.57
C ASN A 120 11.59 8.74 31.05
N GLY A 121 11.50 7.69 30.23
CA GLY A 121 10.69 6.50 30.52
C GLY A 121 9.17 6.74 30.45
N CYS A 122 8.73 7.88 29.93
CA CYS A 122 7.34 8.24 29.75
C CYS A 122 6.80 7.73 28.41
N ALA A 123 5.50 7.43 28.36
CA ALA A 123 4.83 7.11 27.10
C ALA A 123 4.03 8.33 26.58
N PRO A 124 3.73 8.40 25.28
CA PRO A 124 2.75 9.37 24.76
C PRO A 124 1.38 9.19 25.41
N GLU A 125 0.64 10.27 25.63
CA GLU A 125 -0.70 10.28 26.25
C GLU A 125 -1.64 9.21 25.67
N TRP A 126 -1.65 9.07 24.33
CA TRP A 126 -2.49 8.08 23.65
C TRP A 126 -2.11 6.62 23.97
N VAL A 127 -0.85 6.33 24.29
CA VAL A 127 -0.41 4.98 24.74
C VAL A 127 -0.94 4.70 26.15
N GLU A 128 -0.85 5.69 27.04
CA GLU A 128 -1.33 5.57 28.42
C GLU A 128 -2.85 5.43 28.47
N LEU A 129 -3.57 6.26 27.70
CA LEU A 129 -5.02 6.22 27.57
C LEU A 129 -5.50 4.88 26.96
N ASN A 130 -4.80 4.31 25.98
CA ASN A 130 -5.09 2.97 25.44
C ASN A 130 -4.95 1.88 26.52
N LYS A 131 -3.88 1.94 27.33
CA LYS A 131 -3.67 1.02 28.46
C LYS A 131 -4.78 1.16 29.50
N GLU A 132 -5.20 2.39 29.81
CA GLU A 132 -6.30 2.66 30.74
C GLU A 132 -7.64 2.10 30.22
N ILE A 133 -8.01 2.42 28.96
CA ILE A 133 -9.22 1.92 28.29
C ILE A 133 -9.27 0.40 28.30
N ARG A 134 -8.17 -0.28 27.92
CA ARG A 134 -8.09 -1.75 27.95
C ARG A 134 -8.29 -2.30 29.36
N GLY A 135 -7.70 -1.65 30.37
CA GLY A 135 -7.89 -1.99 31.78
C GLY A 135 -9.34 -1.83 32.24
N MET A 136 -10.00 -0.73 31.85
CA MET A 136 -11.43 -0.50 32.14
C MET A 136 -12.31 -1.55 31.48
N ILE A 137 -12.11 -1.85 30.19
CA ILE A 137 -12.86 -2.88 29.45
C ILE A 137 -12.69 -4.25 30.13
N ALA A 138 -11.47 -4.62 30.55
CA ALA A 138 -11.21 -5.90 31.21
C ALA A 138 -11.92 -6.01 32.57
N ARG A 139 -11.91 -4.93 33.38
CA ARG A 139 -12.65 -4.86 34.65
C ARG A 139 -14.17 -4.92 34.41
N TRP A 140 -14.67 -4.14 33.46
CA TRP A 140 -16.09 -4.09 33.10
C TRP A 140 -16.61 -5.46 32.63
N ARG A 141 -15.91 -6.14 31.72
CA ARG A 141 -16.25 -7.52 31.30
C ARG A 141 -16.26 -8.52 32.46
N SER A 142 -15.34 -8.34 33.41
CA SER A 142 -15.27 -9.21 34.60
C SER A 142 -16.41 -8.94 35.57
N ALA A 143 -16.85 -7.68 35.71
CA ALA A 143 -18.03 -7.31 36.49
C ALA A 143 -19.33 -7.80 35.83
N LEU A 144 -19.49 -7.58 34.52
CA LEU A 144 -20.63 -8.08 33.74
C LEU A 144 -20.78 -9.60 33.86
N ARG A 145 -19.68 -10.37 33.74
CA ARG A 145 -19.74 -11.84 33.89
C ARG A 145 -20.17 -12.27 35.30
N LYS A 146 -19.79 -11.53 36.35
CA LYS A 146 -20.21 -11.80 37.73
C LYS A 146 -21.69 -11.49 37.94
N ALA A 147 -22.16 -10.32 37.50
CA ALA A 147 -23.57 -9.95 37.55
C ALA A 147 -24.45 -10.93 36.75
N TRP A 148 -23.98 -11.37 35.58
CA TRP A 148 -24.66 -12.37 34.75
C TRP A 148 -24.75 -13.75 35.44
N ALA A 149 -23.67 -14.20 36.10
CA ALA A 149 -23.64 -15.48 36.80
C ALA A 149 -24.46 -15.49 38.11
N ASN A 150 -24.58 -14.33 38.78
CA ASN A 150 -25.34 -14.18 40.02
C ASN A 150 -26.84 -13.92 39.79
N ARG A 151 -27.28 -13.77 38.54
CA ARG A 151 -28.69 -13.50 38.19
C ARG A 151 -29.57 -14.72 38.48
N SER A 152 -30.19 -14.77 39.65
CA SER A 152 -31.34 -15.64 39.91
C SER A 152 -32.59 -15.06 39.24
N GLU A 153 -33.64 -15.89 39.10
CA GLU A 153 -34.93 -15.41 38.57
C GLU A 153 -35.69 -14.53 39.59
N ASP A 154 -35.49 -14.74 40.89
CA ASP A 154 -36.18 -13.96 41.94
C ASP A 154 -35.55 -12.57 42.19
N ASP A 155 -34.23 -12.41 42.01
CA ASP A 155 -33.52 -11.20 42.43
C ASP A 155 -33.44 -10.14 41.31
N HIS A 156 -34.60 -9.70 40.84
CA HIS A 156 -34.71 -8.70 39.77
C HIS A 156 -34.09 -7.34 40.17
N SER A 157 -34.14 -6.93 41.43
CA SER A 157 -33.71 -5.58 41.82
C SER A 157 -32.20 -5.39 41.67
N THR A 158 -31.40 -6.36 42.13
CA THR A 158 -29.92 -6.28 42.05
C THR A 158 -29.45 -6.26 40.59
N TRP A 159 -30.08 -7.05 39.71
CA TRP A 159 -29.79 -7.02 38.28
C TRP A 159 -30.09 -5.65 37.62
N HIS A 160 -31.17 -4.95 38.01
CA HIS A 160 -31.46 -3.61 37.48
C HIS A 160 -30.42 -2.56 37.92
N ASP A 161 -29.93 -2.67 39.16
CA ASP A 161 -28.87 -1.79 39.68
C ASP A 161 -27.52 -2.08 39.04
N ASP A 162 -27.13 -3.35 38.91
CA ASP A 162 -25.92 -3.76 38.20
C ASP A 162 -25.97 -3.35 36.72
N HIS A 163 -27.12 -3.53 36.05
CA HIS A 163 -27.34 -3.07 34.68
C HIS A 163 -27.11 -1.56 34.54
N ARG A 164 -27.68 -0.75 35.45
CA ARG A 164 -27.51 0.70 35.48
C ARG A 164 -26.05 1.10 35.70
N LEU A 165 -25.35 0.44 36.63
CA LEU A 165 -23.93 0.68 36.91
C LEU A 165 -23.04 0.31 35.71
N LEU A 166 -23.28 -0.84 35.10
CA LEU A 166 -22.50 -1.32 33.95
C LEU A 166 -22.76 -0.50 32.67
N GLN A 167 -23.97 0.04 32.49
CA GLN A 167 -24.29 1.00 31.42
C GLN A 167 -23.50 2.32 31.59
N GLU A 168 -23.47 2.89 32.79
CA GLU A 168 -22.68 4.09 33.06
C GLU A 168 -21.18 3.85 32.86
N GLN A 169 -20.67 2.67 33.22
CA GLN A 169 -19.29 2.28 32.92
C GLN A 169 -19.02 2.14 31.41
N ILE A 170 -19.95 1.63 30.59
CA ILE A 170 -19.83 1.68 29.12
C ILE A 170 -19.70 3.13 28.66
N ARG A 171 -20.56 4.04 29.17
CA ARG A 171 -20.55 5.46 28.78
C ARG A 171 -19.18 6.10 29.05
N GLN A 172 -18.61 5.86 30.22
CA GLN A 172 -17.28 6.37 30.61
C GLN A 172 -16.14 5.77 29.76
N ILE A 173 -16.21 4.48 29.43
CA ILE A 173 -15.25 3.84 28.52
C ILE A 173 -15.36 4.45 27.13
N ASN A 174 -16.58 4.65 26.62
CA ASN A 174 -16.82 5.18 25.28
C ASN A 174 -16.40 6.66 25.14
N ASP A 175 -16.57 7.47 26.19
CA ASP A 175 -16.03 8.84 26.20
C ASP A 175 -14.48 8.84 26.12
N LYS A 176 -13.81 7.95 26.86
CA LYS A 176 -12.35 7.79 26.73
C LYS A 176 -11.93 7.26 25.36
N VAL A 177 -12.67 6.31 24.77
CA VAL A 177 -12.43 5.83 23.39
C VAL A 177 -12.60 6.96 22.38
N PHE A 178 -13.60 7.83 22.56
CA PHE A 178 -13.78 9.01 21.73
C PHE A 178 -12.58 9.97 21.83
N ARG A 179 -12.16 10.33 23.05
CA ARG A 179 -10.96 11.17 23.27
C ARG A 179 -9.71 10.55 22.65
N TYR A 180 -9.49 9.25 22.86
CA TYR A 180 -8.39 8.50 22.24
C TYR A 180 -8.44 8.60 20.71
N ASN A 181 -9.61 8.43 20.09
CA ASN A 181 -9.77 8.53 18.64
C ASN A 181 -9.48 9.92 18.05
N LEU A 182 -9.55 10.98 18.87
CA LEU A 182 -9.18 12.35 18.46
C LEU A 182 -7.68 12.61 18.49
N ILE A 183 -6.92 11.92 19.34
CA ILE A 183 -5.48 12.16 19.56
C ILE A 183 -4.55 11.17 18.85
N VAL A 184 -5.08 10.07 18.29
CA VAL A 184 -4.25 9.06 17.63
C VAL A 184 -4.04 9.32 16.13
N PRO A 185 -2.90 8.90 15.58
CA PRO A 185 -2.72 8.79 14.14
C PRO A 185 -3.78 7.90 13.48
N PHE A 186 -4.14 8.25 12.24
CA PHE A 186 -5.10 7.49 11.44
C PHE A 186 -4.74 6.00 11.35
N GLY A 187 -5.75 5.13 11.38
CA GLY A 187 -5.57 3.67 11.41
C GLY A 187 -5.26 3.06 12.79
N ARG A 188 -5.07 3.86 13.85
CA ARG A 188 -4.90 3.37 15.24
C ARG A 188 -6.14 3.56 16.14
N GLN A 189 -7.23 4.03 15.56
CA GLN A 189 -8.51 4.27 16.24
C GLN A 189 -9.18 2.98 16.74
N MET A 190 -10.06 3.12 17.73
CA MET A 190 -10.77 2.04 18.41
C MET A 190 -12.29 2.20 18.31
N PHE A 191 -13.01 1.08 18.23
CA PHE A 191 -14.47 1.07 18.38
C PHE A 191 -14.86 1.08 19.85
N GLY A 192 -15.95 1.78 20.18
CA GLY A 192 -16.55 1.75 21.52
C GLY A 192 -17.18 0.41 21.87
N LEU A 193 -17.44 0.19 23.16
CA LEU A 193 -18.28 -0.90 23.64
C LEU A 193 -19.74 -0.66 23.25
N ASN A 194 -20.43 -1.73 22.89
CA ASN A 194 -21.87 -1.77 22.71
C ASN A 194 -22.43 -2.90 23.59
N TRP A 195 -23.52 -2.61 24.30
CA TRP A 195 -24.10 -3.50 25.30
C TRP A 195 -24.56 -4.83 24.72
N ASP A 196 -25.37 -4.79 23.66
CA ASP A 196 -25.98 -5.97 23.04
C ASP A 196 -24.91 -6.93 22.50
N LYS A 197 -23.92 -6.38 21.78
CA LYS A 197 -22.77 -7.13 21.25
C LYS A 197 -21.89 -7.78 22.32
N GLU A 198 -21.91 -7.30 23.56
CA GLU A 198 -21.18 -7.91 24.67
C GLU A 198 -22.05 -8.91 25.45
N LEU A 199 -23.37 -8.72 25.52
CA LEU A 199 -24.32 -9.73 26.01
C LEU A 199 -24.40 -10.96 25.10
N ASP A 200 -24.39 -10.78 23.78
CA ASP A 200 -24.47 -11.92 22.84
C ASP A 200 -23.25 -12.85 22.95
N LYS A 201 -22.08 -12.31 23.33
CA LYS A 201 -20.87 -13.08 23.66
C LYS A 201 -20.93 -13.85 24.98
N LEU A 202 -21.96 -13.64 25.80
CA LEU A 202 -22.22 -14.39 27.04
C LEU A 202 -23.34 -15.44 26.85
N LYS A 203 -24.04 -15.40 25.71
CA LYS A 203 -25.06 -16.39 25.31
C LYS A 203 -24.49 -17.50 24.41
N GLN A 204 -23.32 -17.27 23.81
CA GLN A 204 -22.51 -18.24 23.06
C GLN A 204 -21.54 -18.97 23.99
#